data_AF-A0A9D0ZRW6-F1
#
_entry.id   AF-A0A9D0ZRW6-F1
#
_cell.length_a   1.000
_cell.length_b   1.000
_cell.length_c   1.000
_cell.angle_alpha   90.00
_cell.angle_beta   90.00
_cell.angle_gamma   90.00
#
_symmetry.space_group_name_H-M   'P 1'
#
loop_
_entity.id
_entity.type
_entity.pdbx_description
1 polymer ?
#
loop_
_entity_poly.entity_id
_entity_poly.type
_entity_poly.pdbx_seq_one_letter_code
_entity_poly.pdbx_strand_id
1 'polypeptide(L)'
;MNLNSIRPVKGKSLIETPSSFVVFDIETTGLDSFENEIIEIGALKVKDGKVVDSFDHLIKPNHPISDFITNLTGITNEMVENAESIEEVLNQFINFIGDSILMGHNVNFDINFVYDKAEKHNNYNLTNDFIDTLRLARKLLPEMPHHRLSDLADYYNIDKTGHHRALKDVEMTLEVYNHLVEEILNQYGNLDNFKKQIYKNSYDNFSDLTPQTDKIDKNNLFYDKNIAITGNFVNFPRKEAVQKILNLGGHYNDKVTEATDYVVEGSKKSRFQKGDKSTKQLQAEKLISEGANIKILNEDEFMKIINEPSLS
;
A
#
# COMPACT_ATOMS: atom_id res chain seq x y z
N MET A 1 -2.18 22.60 3.55
CA MET A 1 -1.34 21.93 4.57
C MET A 1 -0.97 20.55 4.04
N ASN A 2 0.28 20.16 4.20
CA ASN A 2 0.90 19.04 3.47
C ASN A 2 0.70 17.72 4.25
N LEU A 3 -0.12 16.79 3.75
CA LEU A 3 -0.50 15.54 4.44
C LEU A 3 0.61 14.46 4.50
N ASN A 4 1.84 14.81 4.11
CA ASN A 4 3.05 14.01 4.38
C ASN A 4 3.61 14.27 5.80
N SER A 5 2.91 15.04 6.63
CA SER A 5 3.36 15.39 7.99
C SER A 5 2.69 14.60 9.13
N ILE A 6 1.88 13.58 8.86
CA ILE A 6 1.05 12.98 9.92
C ILE A 6 1.80 11.90 10.72
N ARG A 7 2.71 11.12 10.11
CA ARG A 7 3.49 10.06 10.80
C ARG A 7 4.88 9.92 10.18
N PRO A 8 5.81 10.87 10.41
CA PRO A 8 7.05 11.00 9.63
C PRO A 8 8.03 9.83 9.80
N VAL A 9 7.92 9.08 10.89
CA VAL A 9 8.83 7.98 11.25
C VAL A 9 8.13 6.62 11.27
N LYS A 10 6.90 6.53 10.73
CA LYS A 10 6.18 5.25 10.61
C LYS A 10 6.99 4.26 9.76
N GLY A 11 7.08 3.03 10.24
CA GLY A 11 7.76 1.94 9.52
C GLY A 11 7.19 1.65 8.13
N LYS A 12 7.93 0.92 7.32
CA LYS A 12 7.61 0.63 5.93
C LYS A 12 6.64 -0.54 5.83
N SER A 13 5.71 -0.44 4.88
CA SER A 13 4.86 -1.57 4.50
C SER A 13 5.59 -2.50 3.54
N LEU A 14 5.98 -3.68 4.00
CA LEU A 14 6.82 -4.66 3.28
C LEU A 14 6.00 -5.73 2.54
N ILE A 15 6.52 -6.20 1.41
CA ILE A 15 6.07 -7.44 0.77
C ILE A 15 7.14 -8.47 1.10
N GLU A 16 6.99 -9.15 2.23
CA GLU A 16 7.94 -10.15 2.72
C GLU A 16 7.18 -11.34 3.29
N THR A 17 7.87 -12.47 3.45
CA THR A 17 7.33 -13.68 4.09
C THR A 17 8.28 -14.19 5.20
N PRO A 18 8.50 -13.39 6.27
CA PRO A 18 9.42 -13.77 7.35
C PRO A 18 8.84 -14.91 8.20
N SER A 19 9.71 -15.71 8.83
CA SER A 19 9.29 -16.76 9.78
C SER A 19 9.17 -16.26 11.23
N SER A 20 9.58 -15.02 11.52
CA SER A 20 9.51 -14.41 12.84
C SER A 20 8.93 -13.00 12.75
N PHE A 21 7.85 -12.74 13.50
CA PHE A 21 7.07 -11.51 13.47
C PHE A 21 6.09 -11.46 14.65
N VAL A 22 5.42 -10.33 14.85
CA VAL A 22 4.23 -10.23 15.71
C VAL A 22 3.02 -9.97 14.83
N VAL A 23 2.04 -10.87 14.84
CA VAL A 23 0.74 -10.64 14.20
C VAL A 23 -0.20 -10.05 15.24
N PHE A 24 -0.95 -9.00 14.90
CA PHE A 24 -1.84 -8.32 15.81
C PHE A 24 -3.05 -7.73 15.08
N ASP A 25 -4.10 -7.47 15.86
CA ASP A 25 -5.36 -6.86 15.45
C ASP A 25 -5.90 -6.01 16.61
N ILE A 26 -6.67 -4.97 16.29
CA ILE A 26 -7.27 -4.09 17.29
C ILE A 26 -8.77 -3.91 17.07
N GLU A 27 -9.51 -3.78 18.18
CA GLU A 27 -10.89 -3.27 18.16
C GLU A 27 -10.93 -1.82 18.60
N THR A 28 -11.80 -1.02 17.97
CA THR A 28 -11.83 0.43 18.15
C THR A 28 -13.25 0.99 18.26
N THR A 29 -13.39 2.19 18.82
CA THR A 29 -14.67 2.90 18.89
C THR A 29 -15.09 3.60 17.59
N GLY A 30 -14.30 3.45 16.51
CA GLY A 30 -14.57 4.04 15.20
C GLY A 30 -13.34 4.02 14.29
N LEU A 31 -13.41 4.68 13.14
CA LEU A 31 -12.42 4.52 12.07
C LEU A 31 -11.30 5.58 12.06
N ASP A 32 -11.38 6.61 12.89
CA ASP A 32 -10.42 7.72 12.91
C ASP A 32 -9.45 7.57 14.09
N SER A 33 -8.16 7.39 13.81
CA SER A 33 -7.14 7.18 14.83
C SER A 33 -6.90 8.40 15.73
N PHE A 34 -7.27 9.61 15.30
CA PHE A 34 -7.17 10.83 16.12
C PHE A 34 -8.31 10.91 17.13
N GLU A 35 -9.53 10.66 16.68
CA GLU A 35 -10.76 10.89 17.45
C GLU A 35 -11.24 9.65 18.22
N ASN A 36 -11.01 8.45 17.68
CA ASN A 36 -11.50 7.19 18.26
C ASN A 36 -10.45 6.51 19.15
N GLU A 37 -10.93 5.58 19.98
CA GLU A 37 -10.14 4.89 21.02
C GLU A 37 -9.97 3.41 20.67
N ILE A 38 -8.85 2.83 21.10
CA ILE A 38 -8.62 1.38 21.05
C ILE A 38 -9.26 0.77 22.30
N ILE A 39 -10.01 -0.31 22.13
CA ILE A 39 -10.75 -1.01 23.20
C ILE A 39 -10.33 -2.48 23.37
N GLU A 40 -9.61 -3.06 22.41
CA GLU A 40 -8.98 -4.38 22.54
C GLU A 40 -7.70 -4.41 21.68
N ILE A 41 -6.67 -5.12 22.15
CA ILE A 41 -5.51 -5.49 21.35
C ILE A 41 -5.27 -7.00 21.54
N GLY A 42 -5.33 -7.73 20.44
CA GLY A 42 -4.90 -9.12 20.36
C GLY A 42 -3.59 -9.22 19.58
N ALA A 43 -2.66 -10.06 20.01
CA ALA A 43 -1.44 -10.35 19.26
C ALA A 43 -0.83 -11.72 19.59
N LEU A 44 -0.13 -12.29 18.62
CA LEU A 44 0.70 -13.48 18.77
C LEU A 44 2.12 -13.18 18.31
N LYS A 45 3.09 -13.56 19.12
CA LYS A 45 4.51 -13.52 18.75
C LYS A 45 4.89 -14.85 18.13
N VAL A 46 5.37 -14.79 16.89
CA VAL A 46 5.80 -15.94 16.12
C VAL A 46 7.32 -15.90 15.99
N LYS A 47 7.98 -17.03 16.27
CA LYS A 47 9.41 -17.22 16.06
C LYS A 47 9.65 -18.55 15.36
N ASP A 48 10.37 -18.49 14.25
CA ASP A 48 10.67 -19.65 13.40
C ASP A 48 9.41 -20.48 13.04
N GLY A 49 8.32 -19.77 12.72
CA GLY A 49 7.02 -20.35 12.34
C GLY A 49 6.20 -20.91 13.50
N LYS A 50 6.61 -20.67 14.76
CA LYS A 50 5.90 -21.15 15.96
C LYS A 50 5.44 -20.00 16.82
N VAL A 51 4.21 -20.06 17.32
CA VAL A 51 3.73 -19.15 18.36
C VAL A 51 4.54 -19.40 19.64
N VAL A 52 5.17 -18.35 20.15
CA VAL A 52 6.01 -18.40 21.37
C VAL A 52 5.46 -17.55 22.50
N ASP A 53 4.55 -16.63 22.21
CA ASP A 53 3.95 -15.72 23.20
C ASP A 53 2.63 -15.14 22.67
N SER A 54 1.78 -14.67 23.56
CA SER A 54 0.47 -14.08 23.23
C SER A 54 0.18 -12.83 24.06
N PHE A 55 -0.52 -11.87 23.48
CA PHE A 55 -0.97 -10.65 24.13
C PHE A 55 -2.46 -10.47 23.87
N ASP A 56 -3.27 -10.32 24.92
CA ASP A 56 -4.72 -10.16 24.79
C ASP A 56 -5.22 -9.25 25.92
N HIS A 57 -5.57 -8.02 25.57
CA HIS A 57 -5.97 -7.01 26.55
C HIS A 57 -7.18 -6.23 26.05
N LEU A 58 -8.22 -6.17 26.89
CA LEU A 58 -9.25 -5.15 26.82
C LEU A 58 -8.70 -3.84 27.38
N ILE A 59 -9.16 -2.71 26.82
CA ILE A 59 -8.71 -1.37 27.20
C ILE A 59 -9.92 -0.54 27.61
N LYS A 60 -9.81 0.18 28.72
CA LYS A 60 -10.85 1.09 29.18
C LYS A 60 -10.84 2.39 28.36
N PRO A 61 -11.90 2.68 27.58
CA PRO A 61 -12.00 3.95 26.87
C PRO A 61 -12.38 5.09 27.83
N ASN A 62 -12.11 6.32 27.44
CA ASN A 62 -12.52 7.52 28.16
C ASN A 62 -14.01 7.83 27.98
N HIS A 63 -14.59 7.37 26.87
CA HIS A 63 -16.02 7.52 26.58
C HIS A 63 -16.74 6.18 26.52
N PRO A 64 -18.04 6.13 26.90
CA PRO A 64 -18.82 4.90 26.79
C PRO A 64 -18.83 4.36 25.35
N ILE A 65 -18.65 3.05 25.23
CA ILE A 65 -18.79 2.32 23.98
C ILE A 65 -20.26 2.38 23.56
N SER A 66 -20.51 2.82 22.32
CA SER A 66 -21.88 2.90 21.79
C SER A 66 -22.47 1.51 21.51
N ASP A 67 -23.80 1.41 21.45
CA ASP A 67 -24.49 0.16 21.09
C ASP A 67 -24.08 -0.35 19.70
N PHE A 68 -23.79 0.56 18.76
CA PHE A 68 -23.30 0.19 17.43
C PHE A 68 -21.96 -0.55 17.51
N ILE A 69 -20.99 -0.01 18.26
CA ILE A 69 -19.67 -0.64 18.44
C ILE A 69 -19.78 -1.93 19.25
N THR A 70 -20.63 -1.94 20.28
CA THR A 70 -20.91 -3.15 21.07
C THR A 70 -21.45 -4.27 20.19
N ASN A 71 -22.40 -3.97 19.29
CA ASN A 71 -22.95 -4.96 18.37
C ASN A 71 -21.93 -5.42 17.30
N LEU A 72 -20.99 -4.56 16.94
CA LEU A 72 -19.97 -4.87 15.93
C LEU A 72 -18.84 -5.75 16.49
N THR A 73 -18.37 -5.44 17.69
CA THR A 73 -17.16 -6.04 18.31
C THR A 73 -17.50 -7.05 19.40
N GLY A 74 -18.74 -7.05 19.91
CA GLY A 74 -19.13 -7.81 21.09
C GLY A 74 -18.58 -7.26 22.42
N ILE A 75 -17.80 -6.18 22.41
CA ILE A 75 -17.21 -5.59 23.62
C ILE A 75 -18.21 -4.64 24.27
N THR A 76 -18.60 -4.94 25.51
CA THR A 76 -19.56 -4.14 26.28
C THR A 76 -18.84 -3.16 27.22
N ASN A 77 -19.55 -2.11 27.65
CA ASN A 77 -19.05 -1.19 28.69
C ASN A 77 -18.71 -1.90 30.02
N GLU A 78 -19.41 -2.99 30.34
CA GLU A 78 -19.16 -3.80 31.55
C GLU A 78 -17.83 -4.56 31.44
N MET A 79 -17.49 -5.07 30.26
CA MET A 79 -16.23 -5.78 30.03
C MET A 79 -15.00 -4.89 30.23
N VAL A 80 -15.11 -3.60 29.87
CA VAL A 80 -14.00 -2.64 29.92
C VAL A 80 -14.00 -1.77 31.18
N GLU A 81 -14.99 -1.89 32.06
CA GLU A 81 -15.16 -1.00 33.22
C GLU A 81 -13.94 -0.99 34.14
N ASN A 82 -13.32 -2.17 34.32
CA ASN A 82 -12.15 -2.39 35.18
C ASN A 82 -10.88 -2.72 34.38
N ALA A 83 -10.92 -2.56 33.05
CA ALA A 83 -9.76 -2.77 32.20
C ALA A 83 -8.69 -1.68 32.43
N GLU A 84 -7.46 -1.98 32.06
CA GLU A 84 -6.34 -1.05 32.12
C GLU A 84 -6.54 0.13 31.14
N SER A 85 -5.85 1.24 31.42
CA SER A 85 -5.87 2.40 30.54
C SER A 85 -5.09 2.15 29.26
N ILE A 86 -5.39 2.93 28.21
CA ILE A 86 -4.66 2.86 26.93
C ILE A 86 -3.15 3.08 27.10
N GLU A 87 -2.73 3.94 28.03
CA GLU A 87 -1.31 4.24 28.27
C GLU A 87 -0.57 3.02 28.83
N GLU A 88 -1.18 2.31 29.79
CA GLU A 88 -0.63 1.11 30.41
C GLU A 88 -0.53 -0.02 29.39
N VAL A 89 -1.63 -0.31 28.68
CA VAL A 89 -1.66 -1.41 27.70
C VAL A 89 -0.73 -1.14 26.53
N LEU A 90 -0.63 0.10 26.04
CA LEU A 90 0.34 0.43 24.97
C LEU A 90 1.78 0.29 25.43
N ASN A 91 2.13 0.70 26.65
CA ASN A 91 3.47 0.46 27.20
C ASN A 91 3.81 -1.04 27.20
N GLN A 92 2.86 -1.88 27.64
CA GLN A 92 3.03 -3.33 27.63
C GLN A 92 3.16 -3.88 26.20
N PHE A 93 2.30 -3.42 25.29
CA PHE A 93 2.30 -3.83 23.88
C PHE A 93 3.59 -3.43 23.16
N ILE A 94 4.09 -2.21 23.38
CA ILE A 94 5.37 -1.72 22.83
C ILE A 94 6.53 -2.62 23.27
N ASN A 95 6.58 -2.97 24.56
CA ASN A 95 7.58 -3.92 25.08
C ASN A 95 7.41 -5.32 24.48
N PHE A 96 6.16 -5.75 24.27
CA PHE A 96 5.86 -7.03 23.64
C PHE A 96 6.35 -7.09 22.20
N ILE A 97 6.12 -6.06 21.39
CA ILE A 97 6.52 -6.04 19.98
C ILE A 97 8.03 -5.84 19.79
N GLY A 98 8.68 -5.04 20.64
CA GLY A 98 10.09 -4.66 20.46
C GLY A 98 10.37 -4.17 19.03
N ASP A 99 11.45 -4.64 18.42
CA ASP A 99 11.83 -4.33 17.03
C ASP A 99 11.24 -5.31 15.98
N SER A 100 10.24 -6.12 16.36
CA SER A 100 9.69 -7.15 15.48
C SER A 100 9.03 -6.54 14.24
N ILE A 101 9.05 -7.28 13.12
CA ILE A 101 8.14 -6.99 12.01
C ILE A 101 6.71 -7.22 12.51
N LEU A 102 5.83 -6.26 12.24
CA LEU A 102 4.41 -6.38 12.57
C LEU A 102 3.62 -6.96 11.41
N MET A 103 2.53 -7.66 11.71
CA MET A 103 1.67 -8.28 10.70
C MET A 103 0.20 -8.18 11.10
N GLY A 104 -0.67 -8.06 10.10
CA GLY A 104 -2.11 -8.16 10.31
C GLY A 104 -2.84 -8.13 8.98
N HIS A 105 -4.16 -8.21 9.01
CA HIS A 105 -5.01 -8.15 7.83
C HIS A 105 -5.60 -6.75 7.68
N ASN A 106 -5.25 -6.02 6.61
CA ASN A 106 -5.53 -4.58 6.49
C ASN A 106 -4.83 -3.73 7.58
N VAL A 107 -3.70 -4.22 8.08
CA VAL A 107 -3.00 -3.75 9.30
C VAL A 107 -2.56 -2.29 9.27
N ASN A 108 -2.59 -1.63 8.11
CA ASN A 108 -2.26 -0.21 8.04
C ASN A 108 -3.21 0.64 8.89
N PHE A 109 -4.45 0.20 9.07
CA PHE A 109 -5.43 0.78 10.00
C PHE A 109 -4.91 0.72 11.44
N ASP A 110 -4.61 -0.48 11.91
CA ASP A 110 -4.14 -0.81 13.25
C ASP A 110 -2.84 -0.09 13.58
N ILE A 111 -1.87 -0.13 12.66
CA ILE A 111 -0.59 0.58 12.78
C ILE A 111 -0.80 2.08 12.96
N ASN A 112 -1.80 2.69 12.29
CA ASN A 112 -2.05 4.13 12.46
C ASN A 112 -2.60 4.44 13.86
N PHE A 113 -3.51 3.62 14.38
CA PHE A 113 -4.02 3.74 15.74
C PHE A 113 -2.92 3.58 16.77
N VAL A 114 -2.15 2.49 16.69
CA VAL A 114 -1.02 2.26 17.62
C VAL A 114 0.00 3.39 17.52
N TYR A 115 0.37 3.83 16.31
CA TYR A 115 1.30 4.95 16.14
C TYR A 115 0.79 6.21 16.86
N ASP A 116 -0.44 6.66 16.57
CA ASP A 116 -0.94 7.93 17.10
C ASP A 116 -1.11 7.88 18.62
N LYS A 117 -1.62 6.76 19.14
CA LYS A 117 -1.82 6.61 20.58
C LYS A 117 -0.49 6.45 21.31
N ALA A 118 0.47 5.71 20.77
CA ALA A 118 1.80 5.56 21.35
C ALA A 118 2.59 6.89 21.34
N GLU A 119 2.49 7.67 20.25
CA GLU A 119 3.11 9.00 20.18
C GLU A 119 2.47 9.93 21.21
N LYS A 120 1.14 9.95 21.31
CA LYS A 120 0.38 10.81 22.23
C LYS A 120 0.60 10.47 23.71
N HIS A 121 0.58 9.18 24.07
CA HIS A 121 0.55 8.74 25.47
C HIS A 121 1.93 8.33 26.01
N ASN A 122 2.82 7.84 25.15
CA ASN A 122 4.07 7.21 25.57
C ASN A 122 5.32 7.92 24.99
N ASN A 123 5.13 8.99 24.19
CA ASN A 123 6.19 9.65 23.43
C ASN A 123 7.02 8.63 22.61
N TYR A 124 6.33 7.60 22.10
CA TYR A 124 6.94 6.48 21.39
C TYR A 124 6.61 6.57 19.90
N ASN A 125 7.65 6.48 19.08
CA ASN A 125 7.52 6.47 17.63
C ASN A 125 7.49 5.02 17.14
N LEU A 126 6.35 4.57 16.60
CA LEU A 126 6.22 3.24 16.03
C LEU A 126 6.95 3.15 14.68
N THR A 127 8.20 2.69 14.74
CA THR A 127 9.12 2.58 13.59
C THR A 127 9.16 1.18 12.97
N ASN A 128 8.46 0.22 13.57
CA ASN A 128 8.40 -1.16 13.10
C ASN A 128 7.88 -1.25 11.66
N ASP A 129 8.65 -1.92 10.81
CA ASP A 129 8.18 -2.33 9.49
C ASP A 129 7.03 -3.34 9.64
N PHE A 130 6.10 -3.34 8.68
CA PHE A 130 4.89 -4.15 8.78
C PHE A 130 4.47 -4.82 7.48
N ILE A 131 3.78 -5.95 7.59
CA ILE A 131 3.28 -6.75 6.47
C ILE A 131 1.75 -6.81 6.57
N ASP A 132 1.10 -6.49 5.46
CA ASP A 132 -0.35 -6.54 5.33
C ASP A 132 -0.76 -7.78 4.52
N THR A 133 -1.42 -8.74 5.16
CA THR A 133 -1.85 -9.99 4.50
C THR A 133 -2.93 -9.74 3.45
N LEU A 134 -3.77 -8.70 3.59
CA LEU A 134 -4.73 -8.28 2.55
C LEU A 134 -3.98 -7.88 1.27
N ARG A 135 -2.86 -7.19 1.42
CA ARG A 135 -2.03 -6.75 0.30
C ARG A 135 -1.31 -7.92 -0.38
N LEU A 136 -0.88 -8.92 0.39
CA LEU A 136 -0.33 -10.17 -0.15
C LEU A 136 -1.41 -10.96 -0.91
N ALA A 137 -2.57 -11.17 -0.29
CA ALA A 137 -3.69 -11.91 -0.86
C ALA A 137 -4.18 -11.31 -2.19
N ARG A 138 -4.37 -9.98 -2.27
CA ARG A 138 -4.78 -9.30 -3.50
C ARG A 138 -3.80 -9.49 -4.66
N LYS A 139 -2.50 -9.62 -4.37
CA LYS A 139 -1.47 -9.81 -5.38
C LYS A 139 -1.34 -11.26 -5.81
N LEU A 140 -1.56 -12.20 -4.89
CA LEU A 140 -1.47 -13.63 -5.13
C LEU A 140 -2.73 -14.19 -5.79
N LEU A 141 -3.90 -13.69 -5.38
CA LEU A 141 -5.23 -14.18 -5.76
C LEU A 141 -6.05 -13.07 -6.45
N PRO A 142 -5.57 -12.49 -7.58
CA PRO A 142 -6.23 -11.34 -8.21
C PRO A 142 -7.65 -11.63 -8.73
N GLU A 143 -7.95 -12.91 -8.99
CA GLU A 143 -9.26 -13.36 -9.50
C GLU A 143 -10.33 -13.48 -8.40
N MET A 144 -9.95 -13.43 -7.11
CA MET A 144 -10.94 -13.43 -6.03
C MET A 144 -11.68 -12.08 -5.99
N PRO A 145 -13.02 -12.08 -5.86
CA PRO A 145 -13.81 -10.85 -5.88
C PRO A 145 -13.58 -9.97 -4.65
N HIS A 146 -13.36 -10.61 -3.50
CA HIS A 146 -13.15 -9.98 -2.21
C HIS A 146 -12.06 -10.74 -1.45
N HIS A 147 -11.34 -10.01 -0.59
CA HIS A 147 -10.22 -10.53 0.18
C HIS A 147 -10.34 -10.15 1.65
N ARG A 148 -11.56 -9.95 2.18
CA ARG A 148 -11.72 -9.77 3.63
C ARG A 148 -11.17 -11.00 4.34
N LEU A 149 -10.79 -10.87 5.60
CA LEU A 149 -10.25 -11.98 6.37
C LEU A 149 -11.20 -13.20 6.33
N SER A 150 -12.51 -12.97 6.47
CA SER A 150 -13.54 -14.00 6.36
C SER A 150 -13.64 -14.62 4.96
N ASP A 151 -13.43 -13.86 3.88
CA ASP A 151 -13.44 -14.40 2.51
C ASP A 151 -12.24 -15.35 2.29
N LEU A 152 -11.08 -15.00 2.83
CA LEU A 152 -9.88 -15.84 2.77
C LEU A 152 -9.99 -17.06 3.67
N ALA A 153 -10.58 -16.91 4.85
CA ALA A 153 -10.87 -18.03 5.73
C ALA A 153 -11.81 -19.04 5.06
N ASP A 154 -12.86 -18.58 4.38
CA ASP A 154 -13.73 -19.44 3.59
C ASP A 154 -12.98 -20.12 2.44
N TYR A 155 -12.13 -19.37 1.72
CA TYR A 155 -11.34 -19.90 0.62
C TYR A 155 -10.38 -21.02 1.07
N TYR A 156 -9.75 -20.87 2.23
CA TYR A 156 -8.81 -21.83 2.80
C TYR A 156 -9.45 -22.89 3.71
N ASN A 157 -10.76 -22.83 3.95
CA ASN A 157 -11.48 -23.68 4.90
C ASN A 157 -10.96 -23.55 6.36
N ILE A 158 -10.64 -22.33 6.77
CA ILE A 158 -10.24 -21.98 8.14
C ILE A 158 -11.49 -21.80 9.01
N ASP A 159 -11.44 -22.24 10.27
CA ASP A 159 -12.54 -22.05 11.22
C ASP A 159 -12.71 -20.56 11.57
N LYS A 160 -13.96 -20.08 11.50
CA LYS A 160 -14.34 -18.68 11.78
C LYS A 160 -15.07 -18.52 13.11
N THR A 161 -15.14 -19.58 13.92
CA THR A 161 -15.83 -19.55 15.21
C THR A 161 -15.18 -18.50 16.13
N GLY A 162 -15.97 -17.49 16.54
CA GLY A 162 -15.50 -16.42 17.42
C GLY A 162 -14.88 -15.20 16.71
N HIS A 163 -15.12 -15.03 15.40
CA HIS A 163 -14.77 -13.81 14.64
C HIS A 163 -15.28 -12.53 15.33
N HIS A 164 -14.55 -11.41 15.19
CA HIS A 164 -14.75 -10.12 15.89
C HIS A 164 -14.24 -10.06 17.33
N ARG A 165 -13.33 -10.95 17.69
CA ARG A 165 -12.48 -10.81 18.88
C ARG A 165 -11.04 -10.72 18.41
N ALA A 166 -10.29 -9.72 18.88
CA ALA A 166 -8.99 -9.40 18.32
C ALA A 166 -8.05 -10.62 18.29
N LEU A 167 -7.95 -11.40 19.37
CA LEU A 167 -7.08 -12.59 19.40
C LEU A 167 -7.52 -13.69 18.41
N LYS A 168 -8.83 -13.87 18.19
CA LYS A 168 -9.34 -14.85 17.23
C LYS A 168 -9.05 -14.43 15.78
N ASP A 169 -9.18 -13.14 15.50
CA ASP A 169 -8.87 -12.58 14.18
C ASP A 169 -7.35 -12.63 13.91
N VAL A 170 -6.52 -12.52 14.96
CA VAL A 170 -5.08 -12.75 14.89
C VAL A 170 -4.73 -14.20 14.55
N GLU A 171 -5.36 -15.18 15.22
CA GLU A 171 -5.17 -16.60 14.92
C GLU A 171 -5.55 -16.90 13.46
N MET A 172 -6.71 -16.42 13.01
CA MET A 172 -7.17 -16.58 11.64
C MET A 172 -6.24 -15.91 10.64
N THR A 173 -5.73 -14.72 10.95
CA THR A 173 -4.75 -13.99 10.12
C THR A 173 -3.45 -14.77 9.99
N LEU A 174 -2.97 -15.42 11.07
CA LEU A 174 -1.79 -16.27 11.04
C LEU A 174 -1.99 -17.50 10.13
N GLU A 175 -3.15 -18.15 10.21
CA GLU A 175 -3.48 -19.28 9.34
C GLU A 175 -3.57 -18.86 7.87
N VAL A 176 -4.26 -17.74 7.58
CA VAL A 176 -4.31 -17.16 6.23
C VAL A 176 -2.91 -16.85 5.72
N TYR A 177 -2.05 -16.25 6.55
CA TYR A 177 -0.68 -15.95 6.17
C TYR A 177 0.10 -17.21 5.79
N ASN A 178 -0.01 -18.28 6.59
CA ASN A 178 0.68 -19.55 6.29
C ASN A 178 0.23 -20.12 4.93
N HIS A 179 -1.06 -20.11 4.64
CA HIS A 179 -1.58 -20.55 3.34
C HIS A 179 -1.09 -19.67 2.18
N LEU A 180 -1.06 -18.34 2.34
CA LEU A 180 -0.51 -17.44 1.34
C LEU A 180 0.97 -17.73 1.05
N VAL A 181 1.77 -18.04 2.10
CA VAL A 181 3.19 -18.41 1.93
C VAL A 181 3.31 -19.74 1.17
N GLU A 182 2.53 -20.76 1.55
CA GLU A 182 2.51 -22.05 0.85
C GLU A 182 2.15 -21.88 -0.63
N GLU A 183 1.14 -21.09 -0.94
CA GLU A 183 0.76 -20.80 -2.32
C GLU A 183 1.82 -20.03 -3.09
N ILE A 184 2.48 -19.04 -2.47
CA ILE A 184 3.61 -18.33 -3.09
C ILE A 184 4.72 -19.33 -3.46
N LEU A 185 5.06 -20.24 -2.55
CA LEU A 185 6.07 -21.28 -2.79
C LEU A 185 5.63 -22.26 -3.88
N ASN A 186 4.36 -22.68 -3.88
CA ASN A 186 3.83 -23.62 -4.87
C ASN A 186 3.74 -23.02 -6.28
N GLN A 187 3.30 -21.76 -6.41
CA GLN A 187 3.09 -21.11 -7.71
C GLN A 187 4.38 -20.48 -8.27
N TYR A 188 5.26 -19.96 -7.43
CA TYR A 188 6.43 -19.18 -7.84
C TYR A 188 7.78 -19.78 -7.44
N GLY A 189 7.78 -20.83 -6.61
CA GLY A 189 8.98 -21.50 -6.08
C GLY A 189 9.67 -20.73 -4.94
N ASN A 190 9.62 -19.39 -4.96
CA ASN A 190 10.14 -18.53 -3.91
C ASN A 190 9.52 -17.13 -3.97
N LEU A 191 9.74 -16.36 -2.90
CA LEU A 191 9.26 -14.99 -2.76
C LEU A 191 9.83 -14.04 -3.82
N ASP A 192 11.10 -14.19 -4.23
CA ASP A 192 11.72 -13.29 -5.21
C ASP A 192 11.07 -13.40 -6.60
N ASN A 193 10.69 -14.61 -6.99
CA ASN A 193 9.94 -14.86 -8.22
C ASN A 193 8.53 -14.26 -8.15
N PHE A 194 7.85 -14.41 -7.01
CA PHE A 194 6.56 -13.74 -6.78
C PHE A 194 6.71 -12.22 -6.87
N LYS A 195 7.71 -11.64 -6.19
CA LYS A 195 8.04 -10.21 -6.26
C LYS A 195 8.28 -9.76 -7.70
N LYS A 196 9.09 -10.49 -8.47
CA LYS A 196 9.34 -10.18 -9.89
C LYS A 196 8.03 -10.15 -10.68
N GLN A 197 7.12 -11.10 -10.47
CA GLN A 197 5.84 -11.14 -11.17
C GLN A 197 4.94 -9.95 -10.77
N ILE A 198 4.79 -9.66 -9.48
CA ILE A 198 3.93 -8.54 -9.02
C ILE A 198 4.49 -7.19 -9.48
N TYR A 199 5.82 -7.02 -9.55
CA TYR A 199 6.44 -5.77 -9.98
C TYR A 199 6.48 -5.64 -11.50
N LYS A 200 6.57 -6.75 -12.24
CA LYS A 200 6.35 -6.78 -13.69
C LYS A 200 4.93 -6.33 -14.05
N ASN A 201 3.95 -6.64 -13.20
CA ASN A 201 2.56 -6.22 -13.38
C ASN A 201 2.22 -4.86 -12.74
N SER A 202 3.03 -4.34 -11.80
CA SER A 202 2.77 -3.06 -11.13
C SER A 202 3.48 -1.87 -11.77
N TYR A 203 4.57 -2.12 -12.47
CA TYR A 203 5.09 -1.16 -13.43
C TYR A 203 4.39 -1.45 -14.74
N ASP A 204 3.79 -0.40 -15.28
CA ASP A 204 3.72 -0.14 -16.72
C ASP A 204 5.11 -0.36 -17.35
N ASN A 205 5.59 -1.61 -17.40
CA ASN A 205 6.88 -1.92 -17.98
C ASN A 205 6.67 -2.01 -19.48
N PHE A 206 6.92 -0.88 -20.13
CA PHE A 206 6.82 -0.74 -21.57
C PHE A 206 8.15 -1.01 -22.29
N SER A 207 9.15 -1.58 -21.60
CA SER A 207 10.45 -1.91 -22.20
C SER A 207 10.33 -2.84 -23.41
N ASP A 208 9.30 -3.67 -23.44
CA ASP A 208 9.09 -4.68 -24.47
C ASP A 208 8.26 -4.14 -25.65
N LEU A 209 7.77 -2.89 -25.60
CA LEU A 209 7.05 -2.29 -26.71
C LEU A 209 8.02 -1.80 -27.79
N THR A 210 7.67 -2.07 -29.04
CA THR A 210 8.37 -1.56 -30.22
C THR A 210 7.40 -0.74 -31.09
N PRO A 211 7.89 0.13 -31.98
CA PRO A 211 7.04 0.77 -32.97
C PRO A 211 6.24 -0.26 -33.77
N GLN A 212 4.95 0.00 -33.97
CA GLN A 212 4.01 -0.84 -34.73
C GLN A 212 3.70 -0.24 -36.12
N THR A 213 4.64 0.51 -36.68
CA THR A 213 4.51 1.17 -37.98
C THR A 213 5.84 1.16 -38.72
N ASP A 214 5.79 0.93 -40.03
CA ASP A 214 6.94 1.01 -40.93
C ASP A 214 7.17 2.45 -41.44
N LYS A 215 6.24 3.37 -41.15
CA LYS A 215 6.29 4.76 -41.57
C LYS A 215 6.28 5.65 -40.34
N ILE A 216 7.48 6.07 -39.94
CA ILE A 216 7.68 7.03 -38.85
C ILE A 216 7.77 8.43 -39.47
N ASP A 217 6.95 9.35 -38.97
CA ASP A 217 7.01 10.76 -39.36
C ASP A 217 8.20 11.45 -38.68
N LYS A 218 9.27 11.67 -39.45
CA LYS A 218 10.50 12.33 -38.97
C LYS A 218 10.32 13.82 -38.66
N ASN A 219 9.22 14.42 -39.11
CA ASN A 219 8.92 15.83 -38.85
C ASN A 219 8.10 16.02 -37.56
N ASN A 220 7.66 14.93 -36.93
CA ASN A 220 6.92 15.02 -35.68
C ASN A 220 7.82 15.49 -34.53
N LEU A 221 7.25 16.26 -33.61
CA LEU A 221 7.97 16.81 -32.46
C LEU A 221 8.61 15.74 -31.57
N PHE A 222 8.05 14.53 -31.51
CA PHE A 222 8.60 13.43 -30.70
C PHE A 222 9.62 12.57 -31.43
N TYR A 223 9.88 12.79 -32.71
CA TYR A 223 10.87 12.00 -33.43
C TYR A 223 12.27 12.16 -32.83
N ASP A 224 12.89 11.04 -32.47
CA ASP A 224 14.22 10.95 -31.84
C ASP A 224 14.36 11.72 -30.50
N LYS A 225 13.25 11.81 -29.76
CA LYS A 225 13.20 12.47 -28.44
C LYS A 225 13.02 11.46 -27.32
N ASN A 226 13.61 11.73 -26.15
CA ASN A 226 13.44 10.93 -24.95
C ASN A 226 12.24 11.43 -24.15
N ILE A 227 11.19 10.62 -24.05
CA ILE A 227 9.94 10.99 -23.39
C ILE A 227 9.70 10.09 -22.18
N ALA A 228 9.37 10.72 -21.06
CA ALA A 228 8.82 10.05 -19.89
C ALA A 228 7.33 10.39 -19.73
N ILE A 229 6.55 9.48 -19.16
CA ILE A 229 5.13 9.74 -18.85
C ILE A 229 4.82 9.57 -17.36
N THR A 230 3.92 10.41 -16.86
CA THR A 230 3.44 10.43 -15.49
C THR A 230 1.92 10.69 -15.42
N GLY A 231 1.30 10.43 -14.27
CA GLY A 231 -0.15 10.58 -14.10
C GLY A 231 -0.97 9.50 -14.83
N ASN A 232 -2.29 9.56 -14.68
CA ASN A 232 -3.21 8.73 -15.46
C ASN A 232 -3.77 9.55 -16.62
N PHE A 233 -4.00 8.91 -17.76
CA PHE A 233 -4.53 9.57 -18.95
C PHE A 233 -6.05 9.40 -18.99
N VAL A 234 -6.75 10.43 -19.45
CA VAL A 234 -8.20 10.45 -19.65
C VAL A 234 -8.58 9.73 -20.94
N ASN A 235 -7.83 9.98 -22.02
CA ASN A 235 -8.20 9.54 -23.37
C ASN A 235 -7.87 8.06 -23.63
N PHE A 236 -6.83 7.52 -23.00
CA PHE A 236 -6.42 6.12 -23.18
C PHE A 236 -5.53 5.60 -22.02
N PRO A 237 -5.30 4.29 -21.90
CA PRO A 237 -4.34 3.73 -20.94
C PRO A 237 -2.90 4.18 -21.21
N ARG A 238 -2.05 4.19 -20.18
CA ARG A 238 -0.61 4.55 -20.27
C ARG A 238 0.14 3.73 -21.32
N LYS A 239 -0.19 2.44 -21.46
CA LYS A 239 0.37 1.55 -22.49
C LYS A 239 0.14 2.09 -23.91
N GLU A 240 -1.06 2.60 -24.18
CA GLU A 240 -1.38 3.16 -25.48
C GLU A 240 -0.66 4.49 -25.70
N ALA A 241 -0.54 5.32 -24.65
CA ALA A 241 0.24 6.55 -24.70
C ALA A 241 1.70 6.29 -25.14
N VAL A 242 2.34 5.28 -24.54
CA VAL A 242 3.70 4.86 -24.91
C VAL A 242 3.74 4.28 -26.32
N GLN A 243 2.77 3.46 -26.71
CA GLN A 243 2.73 2.94 -28.09
C GLN A 243 2.63 4.07 -29.13
N LYS A 244 1.86 5.13 -28.87
CA LYS A 244 1.77 6.31 -29.75
C LYS A 244 3.10 7.06 -29.83
N ILE A 245 3.81 7.24 -28.70
CA ILE A 245 5.16 7.82 -28.68
C ILE A 245 6.11 7.02 -29.57
N LEU A 246 6.15 5.69 -29.41
CA LEU A 246 7.02 4.81 -30.18
C LEU A 246 6.68 4.84 -31.68
N ASN A 247 5.39 4.89 -32.03
CA ASN A 247 4.93 4.96 -33.42
C ASN A 247 5.31 6.29 -34.11
N LEU A 248 5.57 7.35 -33.34
CA LEU A 248 6.09 8.63 -33.84
C LEU A 248 7.62 8.69 -33.85
N GLY A 249 8.31 7.60 -33.49
CA GLY A 249 9.76 7.52 -33.45
C GLY A 249 10.41 8.14 -32.21
N GLY A 250 9.62 8.38 -31.16
CA GLY A 250 10.15 8.79 -29.85
C GLY A 250 10.62 7.60 -29.02
N HIS A 251 11.54 7.87 -28.10
CA HIS A 251 12.11 6.90 -27.17
C HIS A 251 11.44 7.03 -25.81
N TYR A 252 10.75 6.00 -25.36
CA TYR A 252 10.15 5.99 -24.03
C TYR A 252 11.16 5.58 -22.96
N ASN A 253 11.28 6.38 -21.90
CA ASN A 253 12.06 6.07 -20.71
C ASN A 253 11.20 6.24 -19.45
N ASP A 254 11.18 5.24 -18.57
CA ASP A 254 10.39 5.34 -17.33
C ASP A 254 10.97 6.40 -16.37
N LYS A 255 12.29 6.56 -16.35
CA LYS A 255 12.97 7.53 -15.48
C LYS A 255 13.10 8.90 -16.14
N VAL A 256 12.98 9.96 -15.34
CA VAL A 256 13.33 11.33 -15.73
C VAL A 256 14.80 11.56 -15.41
N THR A 257 15.59 11.91 -16.42
CA THR A 257 17.03 12.17 -16.33
C THR A 257 17.38 13.46 -17.08
N GLU A 258 18.63 13.91 -17.04
CA GLU A 258 19.10 15.05 -17.83
C GLU A 258 18.94 14.85 -19.35
N ALA A 259 18.89 13.60 -19.82
CA ALA A 259 18.69 13.25 -21.23
C ALA A 259 17.21 13.26 -21.65
N THR A 260 16.27 13.43 -20.72
CA THR A 260 14.84 13.49 -21.03
C THR A 260 14.53 14.81 -21.76
N ASP A 261 13.85 14.76 -22.90
CA ASP A 261 13.40 15.96 -23.62
C ASP A 261 11.99 16.39 -23.15
N TYR A 262 11.08 15.42 -22.97
CA TYR A 262 9.69 15.68 -22.63
C TYR A 262 9.20 14.83 -21.46
N VAL A 263 8.39 15.43 -20.59
CA VAL A 263 7.61 14.71 -19.58
C VAL A 263 6.13 14.96 -19.83
N VAL A 264 5.38 13.92 -20.19
CA VAL A 264 3.94 14.02 -20.43
C VAL A 264 3.17 13.67 -19.17
N GLU A 265 2.32 14.57 -18.72
CA GLU A 265 1.45 14.42 -17.57
C GLU A 265 0.00 14.15 -18.00
N GLY A 266 -0.52 12.98 -17.62
CA GLY A 266 -1.92 12.63 -17.82
C GLY A 266 -2.84 13.43 -16.88
N SER A 267 -4.01 13.82 -17.40
CA SER A 267 -4.95 14.73 -16.73
C SER A 267 -5.95 14.03 -15.79
N LYS A 268 -5.96 12.69 -15.74
CA LYS A 268 -6.87 11.94 -14.89
C LYS A 268 -6.33 11.91 -13.47
N LYS A 269 -6.97 12.68 -12.58
CA LYS A 269 -6.69 12.65 -11.14
C LYS A 269 -6.84 11.22 -10.62
N SER A 270 -5.77 10.67 -10.06
CA SER A 270 -5.86 9.40 -9.34
C SER A 270 -6.60 9.64 -8.03
N ARG A 271 -7.54 8.75 -7.66
CA ARG A 271 -8.20 8.79 -6.34
C ARG A 271 -7.21 8.69 -5.17
N PHE A 272 -5.97 8.30 -5.45
CA PHE A 272 -4.87 8.11 -4.50
C PHE A 272 -3.72 9.11 -4.67
N GLN A 273 -3.86 10.16 -5.50
CA GLN A 273 -2.80 11.16 -5.69
C GLN A 273 -2.65 12.02 -4.44
N LYS A 274 -1.60 11.77 -3.64
CA LYS A 274 -1.20 12.65 -2.53
C LYS A 274 -0.36 13.81 -3.09
N GLY A 275 -0.93 15.01 -3.07
CA GLY A 275 -0.29 16.25 -3.55
C GLY A 275 -0.62 16.58 -5.01
N ASP A 276 -0.35 17.83 -5.41
CA ASP A 276 -0.67 18.32 -6.76
C ASP A 276 0.27 17.77 -7.84
N LYS A 277 1.44 17.22 -7.47
CA LYS A 277 2.50 16.85 -8.40
C LYS A 277 3.03 15.43 -8.21
N SER A 278 3.34 14.74 -9.31
CA SER A 278 3.91 13.39 -9.29
C SER A 278 5.41 13.38 -9.00
N THR A 279 5.97 12.25 -8.52
CA THR A 279 7.43 12.11 -8.28
C THR A 279 8.27 12.43 -9.51
N LYS A 280 7.81 12.03 -10.71
CA LYS A 280 8.49 12.33 -11.98
C LYS A 280 8.41 13.81 -12.35
N GLN A 281 7.30 14.47 -12.04
CA GLN A 281 7.16 15.91 -12.24
C GLN A 281 8.07 16.69 -11.28
N LEU A 282 8.13 16.31 -10.00
CA LEU A 282 9.06 16.90 -9.04
C LEU A 282 10.52 16.71 -9.48
N GLN A 283 10.87 15.52 -9.99
CA GLN A 283 12.21 15.26 -10.53
C GLN A 283 12.51 16.11 -11.77
N ALA A 284 11.54 16.26 -12.68
CA ALA A 284 11.70 17.10 -13.88
C ALA A 284 11.89 18.57 -13.50
N GLU A 285 11.07 19.11 -12.60
CA GLU A 285 11.18 20.48 -12.11
C GLU A 285 12.52 20.74 -11.43
N LYS A 286 13.02 19.77 -10.64
CA LYS A 286 14.36 19.83 -10.07
C LYS A 286 15.44 19.93 -11.15
N LEU A 287 15.44 19.01 -12.11
CA LEU A 287 16.43 18.99 -13.20
C LEU A 287 16.37 20.26 -14.07
N ILE A 288 15.16 20.80 -14.32
CA ILE A 288 14.98 22.08 -15.01
C ILE A 288 15.63 23.21 -14.21
N SER A 289 15.44 23.24 -12.88
CA SER A 289 16.08 24.24 -12.02
C SER A 289 17.61 24.10 -11.98
N GLU A 290 18.13 22.92 -12.27
CA GLU A 290 19.56 22.61 -12.42
C GLU A 290 20.10 22.86 -13.85
N GLY A 291 19.24 23.30 -14.78
CA GLY A 291 19.62 23.71 -16.14
C GLY A 291 19.32 22.69 -17.24
N ALA A 292 18.65 21.57 -16.94
CA ALA A 292 18.25 20.60 -17.95
C ALA A 292 17.16 21.15 -18.89
N ASN A 293 17.26 20.85 -20.18
CA ASN A 293 16.30 21.29 -21.20
C ASN A 293 15.11 20.30 -21.31
N ILE A 294 14.30 20.21 -20.25
CA ILE A 294 13.12 19.34 -20.19
C ILE A 294 11.86 20.19 -20.36
N LYS A 295 10.94 19.77 -21.24
CA LYS A 295 9.60 20.37 -21.35
C LYS A 295 8.53 19.46 -20.75
N ILE A 296 7.77 19.98 -19.80
CA ILE A 296 6.59 19.29 -19.25
C ILE A 296 5.38 19.62 -20.14
N LEU A 297 4.65 18.59 -20.56
CA LEU A 297 3.45 18.68 -21.40
C LEU A 297 2.25 18.11 -20.65
N ASN A 298 1.10 18.75 -20.73
CA ASN A 298 -0.15 18.15 -20.26
C ASN A 298 -0.76 17.22 -21.33
N GLU A 299 -1.80 16.48 -20.95
CA GLU A 299 -2.44 15.51 -21.85
C GLU A 299 -3.01 16.16 -23.12
N ASP A 300 -3.56 17.39 -23.06
CA ASP A 300 -4.12 18.06 -24.23
C ASP A 300 -3.02 18.48 -25.23
N GLU A 301 -1.87 18.92 -24.74
CA GLU A 301 -0.69 19.21 -25.56
C GLU A 301 -0.13 17.95 -26.20
N PHE A 302 -0.07 16.85 -25.44
CA PHE A 302 0.30 15.54 -25.97
C PHE A 302 -0.66 15.09 -27.08
N MET A 303 -1.97 15.23 -26.87
CA MET A 303 -2.99 14.89 -27.86
C MET A 303 -2.85 15.69 -29.16
N LYS A 304 -2.42 16.96 -29.09
CA LYS A 304 -2.13 17.73 -30.31
C LYS A 304 -0.95 17.14 -31.08
N ILE A 305 0.16 16.89 -30.39
CA ILE A 305 1.39 16.39 -31.01
C ILE A 305 1.19 15.03 -31.68
N ILE A 306 0.42 14.13 -31.05
CA ILE A 306 0.22 12.79 -31.60
C ILE A 306 -0.85 12.71 -32.71
N ASN A 307 -1.67 13.76 -32.85
CA ASN A 307 -2.70 13.86 -33.89
C ASN A 307 -2.35 14.90 -34.97
N GLU A 308 -1.16 15.50 -34.91
CA GLU A 308 -0.70 16.41 -35.96
C GLU A 308 -0.59 15.62 -37.29
N PRO A 309 -1.25 16.07 -38.37
CA PRO A 309 -1.10 15.44 -39.66
C PRO A 309 0.34 15.63 -40.15
N SER A 310 0.96 14.55 -40.61
CA SER A 310 2.26 14.60 -41.28
C SER A 310 2.17 15.62 -42.42
N LEU A 311 2.96 16.70 -42.34
CA LEU A 311 3.11 17.66 -43.42
C LEU A 311 3.68 16.89 -44.63
N SER A 312 2.81 16.62 -45.60
CA SER A 312 3.13 15.99 -46.88
C SER A 312 4.04 16.85 -47.74
#